data_AF-A0A535RKE0-F1
#
_entry.id   AF-A0A535RKE0-F1
#
_cell.length_a   1.000
_cell.length_b   1.000
_cell.length_c   1.000
_cell.angle_alpha   90.00
_cell.angle_beta   90.00
_cell.angle_gamma   90.00
#
_symmetry.space_group_name_H-M   'P 1'
#
loop_
_entity.id
_entity.type
_entity.pdbx_description
1 polymer ?
#
loop_
_entity_poly.entity_id
_entity_poly.type
_entity_poly.pdbx_seq_one_letter_code
_entity_poly.pdbx_strand_id
1 'polypeptide(L)'
;LRAETVESLRRLGITKFGVLTGRLRIEWDRVRAGVPLPRDVAVATDEDGRKPDPLVLRSIVERLGARHPCYVGDVMDDWRLVAAYNDRFPDAPATGIFVVSDSSDMDAFRAAGATEFVRTVNDLPATLAED
;
A
#
# COMPACT_ATOMS: atom_id res chain seq x y z
N LEU A 1 -8.11 -8.52 2.76
CA LEU A 1 -8.82 -7.29 3.16
C LEU A 1 -10.29 -7.61 3.30
N ARG A 2 -10.91 -7.32 4.45
CA ARG A 2 -12.35 -7.52 4.66
C ARG A 2 -13.13 -6.21 4.49
N ALA A 3 -14.44 -6.30 4.27
CA ALA A 3 -15.29 -5.12 4.09
C ALA A 3 -15.35 -4.25 5.35
N GLU A 4 -15.37 -4.88 6.53
CA GLU A 4 -15.41 -4.19 7.83
C GLU A 4 -14.10 -3.42 8.08
N THR A 5 -12.97 -3.91 7.56
CA THR A 5 -11.70 -3.19 7.59
C THR A 5 -11.78 -1.90 6.79
N VAL A 6 -12.33 -1.95 5.57
CA VAL A 6 -12.48 -0.75 4.72
C VAL A 6 -13.45 0.25 5.34
N GLU A 7 -14.53 -0.22 5.96
CA GLU A 7 -15.45 0.63 6.71
C GLU A 7 -14.76 1.30 7.91
N SER A 8 -13.94 0.56 8.64
CA SER A 8 -13.19 1.08 9.79
C SER A 8 -12.17 2.14 9.35
N LEU A 9 -11.43 1.91 8.27
CA LEU A 9 -10.52 2.90 7.68
C LEU A 9 -11.27 4.19 7.27
N ARG A 10 -12.47 4.06 6.71
CA ARG A 10 -13.32 5.22 6.38
C ARG A 10 -13.77 6.00 7.61
N ARG A 11 -14.09 5.33 8.72
CA ARG A 11 -14.42 6.00 9.99
C ARG A 11 -13.24 6.78 10.57
N LEU A 12 -12.01 6.35 10.26
CA LEU A 12 -10.77 7.08 10.56
C LEU A 12 -10.47 8.22 9.55
N GLY A 13 -11.37 8.48 8.58
CA GLY A 13 -11.21 9.54 7.58
C GLY A 13 -10.48 9.12 6.30
N ILE A 14 -10.05 7.85 6.19
CA ILE A 14 -9.40 7.33 4.98
C ILE A 14 -10.48 7.01 3.94
N THR A 15 -10.68 7.93 3.01
CA THR A 15 -11.73 7.85 1.98
C THR A 15 -11.20 7.51 0.59
N LYS A 16 -9.89 7.62 0.38
CA LYS A 16 -9.21 7.41 -0.90
C LYS A 16 -8.34 6.18 -0.85
N PHE A 17 -8.50 5.30 -1.82
CA PHE A 17 -7.78 4.03 -1.90
C PHE A 17 -7.09 3.92 -3.25
N GLY A 18 -5.92 3.27 -3.27
CA GLY A 18 -5.18 2.92 -4.47
C GLY A 18 -4.74 1.47 -4.43
N VAL A 19 -4.56 0.86 -5.60
CA VAL A 19 -4.02 -0.49 -5.74
C VAL A 19 -2.82 -0.44 -6.67
N LEU A 20 -1.69 -0.96 -6.21
CA LEU A 20 -0.51 -1.18 -7.04
C LEU A 20 -0.22 -2.68 -7.03
N THR A 21 -0.35 -3.33 -8.18
CA THR A 21 -0.29 -4.78 -8.28
C THR A 21 0.63 -5.22 -9.41
N GLY A 22 1.39 -6.29 -9.20
CA GLY A 22 2.19 -6.95 -10.26
C GLY A 22 1.35 -7.79 -11.23
N ARG A 23 0.04 -7.57 -11.26
CA ARG A 23 -0.90 -8.29 -12.14
C ARG A 23 -1.02 -7.48 -13.43
N LEU A 24 -1.29 -8.16 -14.55
CA LEU A 24 -1.76 -7.49 -15.76
C LEU A 24 -3.17 -6.92 -15.54
N ARG A 25 -3.60 -5.94 -16.35
CA ARG A 25 -4.95 -5.36 -16.27
C ARG A 25 -6.03 -6.42 -16.35
N ILE A 26 -5.89 -7.36 -17.29
CA ILE A 26 -6.86 -8.44 -17.47
C ILE A 26 -6.98 -9.36 -16.24
N GLU A 27 -5.88 -9.56 -15.51
CA GLU A 27 -5.89 -10.38 -14.30
C GLU A 27 -6.48 -9.62 -13.11
N TRP A 28 -6.18 -8.33 -13.00
CA TRP A 28 -6.80 -7.44 -12.03
C TRP A 28 -8.33 -7.39 -12.22
N ASP A 29 -8.79 -7.23 -13.45
CA ASP A 29 -10.22 -7.13 -13.75
C ASP A 29 -11.01 -8.39 -13.37
N ARG A 30 -10.35 -9.57 -13.37
CA ARG A 30 -10.96 -10.83 -12.89
C ARG A 30 -11.11 -10.86 -11.37
N VAL A 31 -10.18 -10.28 -10.62
CA VAL A 31 -10.15 -10.37 -9.15
C VAL A 31 -10.80 -9.17 -8.44
N ARG A 32 -10.87 -8.01 -9.09
CA ARG A 32 -11.35 -6.75 -8.48
C ARG A 32 -12.77 -6.84 -7.90
N ALA A 33 -13.62 -7.73 -8.43
CA ALA A 33 -14.97 -7.94 -7.91
C ALA A 33 -14.98 -8.55 -6.50
N GLY A 34 -13.92 -9.27 -6.11
CA GLY A 34 -13.74 -9.86 -4.79
C GLY A 34 -12.96 -8.97 -3.81
N VAL A 35 -12.49 -7.80 -4.25
CA VAL A 35 -11.78 -6.85 -3.39
C VAL A 35 -12.79 -5.83 -2.86
N PRO A 36 -12.93 -5.65 -1.54
CA PRO A 36 -13.96 -4.78 -0.95
C PRO A 36 -13.61 -3.28 -1.04
N LEU A 37 -13.10 -2.83 -2.19
CA LEU A 37 -12.75 -1.43 -2.47
C LEU A 37 -13.76 -0.79 -3.44
N PRO A 38 -13.84 0.54 -3.49
CA PRO A 38 -14.65 1.25 -4.49
C PRO A 38 -14.32 0.83 -5.92
N ARG A 39 -15.32 0.83 -6.81
CA ARG A 39 -15.13 0.44 -8.22
C ARG A 39 -14.22 1.40 -8.98
N ASP A 40 -14.16 2.65 -8.55
CA ASP A 40 -13.38 3.76 -9.10
C ASP A 40 -12.03 3.95 -8.41
N VAL A 41 -11.56 2.95 -7.64
CA VAL A 41 -10.23 2.95 -7.02
C VAL A 41 -9.14 3.19 -8.08
N ALA A 42 -8.14 4.01 -7.76
CA ALA A 42 -6.98 4.20 -8.64
C ALA A 42 -6.16 2.91 -8.68
N VAL A 43 -5.81 2.43 -9.88
CA VAL A 43 -5.05 1.17 -10.04
C VAL A 43 -3.86 1.38 -10.95
N ALA A 44 -2.68 0.94 -10.51
CA ALA A 44 -1.52 0.70 -11.36
C ALA A 44 -1.26 -0.82 -11.46
N THR A 45 -1.16 -1.30 -12.69
CA THR A 45 -0.81 -2.69 -13.03
C THR A 45 0.60 -2.77 -13.59
N ASP A 46 1.05 -3.98 -13.86
CA ASP A 46 2.38 -4.24 -14.44
C ASP A 46 2.63 -3.55 -15.79
N GLU A 47 1.55 -3.19 -16.49
CA GLU A 47 1.56 -2.44 -17.75
C GLU A 47 1.74 -0.93 -17.55
N ASP A 48 1.42 -0.41 -16.36
CA ASP A 48 1.63 1.00 -15.98
C ASP A 48 3.06 1.24 -15.42
N GLY A 49 3.76 0.16 -15.05
CA GLY A 49 5.10 0.14 -14.51
C GLY A 49 5.26 -0.90 -13.39
N ARG A 50 6.50 -1.07 -12.87
CA ARG A 50 6.82 -2.14 -11.92
C ARG A 50 7.55 -1.63 -10.68
N LYS A 51 7.31 -2.27 -9.54
CA LYS A 51 8.16 -2.10 -8.35
C LYS A 51 9.62 -2.44 -8.72
N PRO A 52 10.62 -1.71 -8.22
CA PRO A 52 10.53 -0.62 -7.24
C PRO A 52 10.49 0.79 -7.88
N ASP A 53 10.03 0.95 -9.13
CA ASP A 53 10.00 2.27 -9.79
C ASP A 53 9.10 3.26 -9.00
N PRO A 54 9.67 4.32 -8.41
CA PRO A 54 8.92 5.26 -7.58
C PRO A 54 7.89 6.06 -8.36
N LEU A 55 8.02 6.16 -9.69
CA LEU A 55 7.06 6.88 -10.54
C LEU A 55 5.70 6.18 -10.57
N VAL A 56 5.66 4.85 -10.40
CA VAL A 56 4.42 4.09 -10.36
C VAL A 56 3.60 4.46 -9.13
N LEU A 57 4.25 4.49 -7.95
CA LEU A 57 3.60 4.96 -6.71
C LEU A 57 3.20 6.43 -6.82
N ARG A 58 4.08 7.28 -7.36
CA ARG A 58 3.79 8.70 -7.58
C ARG A 58 2.51 8.91 -8.39
N SER A 59 2.33 8.14 -9.47
CA SER A 59 1.14 8.25 -10.33
C SER A 59 -0.16 7.97 -9.57
N ILE A 60 -0.16 7.01 -8.64
CA ILE A 60 -1.32 6.71 -7.79
C ILE A 60 -1.54 7.85 -6.79
N VAL A 61 -0.48 8.28 -6.10
CA VAL A 61 -0.56 9.36 -5.09
C VAL A 61 -1.14 10.64 -5.70
N GLU A 62 -0.70 11.00 -6.90
CA GLU A 62 -1.20 12.16 -7.64
C GLU A 62 -2.66 11.99 -8.08
N ARG A 63 -3.04 10.83 -8.63
CA ARG A 63 -4.44 10.53 -8.98
C ARG A 63 -5.37 10.62 -7.78
N LEU A 64 -4.90 10.21 -6.61
CA LEU A 64 -5.64 10.34 -5.36
C LEU A 64 -5.56 11.76 -4.77
N GLY A 65 -4.64 12.61 -5.21
CA GLY A 65 -4.38 13.90 -4.57
C GLY A 65 -4.07 13.74 -3.08
N ALA A 66 -3.30 12.70 -2.72
CA ALA A 66 -2.90 12.43 -1.35
C ALA A 66 -1.66 13.26 -0.98
N ARG A 67 -1.65 13.85 0.23
CA ARG A 67 -0.50 14.61 0.75
C ARG A 67 0.43 13.78 1.62
N HIS A 68 -0.14 12.86 2.40
CA HIS A 68 0.59 11.93 3.27
C HIS A 68 0.08 10.52 2.96
N PRO A 69 0.55 9.88 1.88
CA PRO A 69 0.06 8.57 1.50
C PRO A 69 0.57 7.50 2.47
N CYS A 70 -0.31 6.56 2.83
CA CYS A 70 0.05 5.33 3.52
C CYS A 70 0.11 4.20 2.49
N TYR A 71 1.25 3.56 2.34
CA TYR A 71 1.46 2.39 1.51
C TYR A 71 1.41 1.13 2.36
N VAL A 72 0.65 0.12 1.92
CA VAL A 72 0.59 -1.18 2.59
C VAL A 72 0.95 -2.28 1.61
N GLY A 73 1.94 -3.08 1.99
CA GLY A 73 2.46 -4.20 1.19
C GLY A 73 2.88 -5.38 2.05
N ASP A 74 3.17 -6.51 1.44
CA ASP A 74 3.50 -7.77 2.10
C ASP A 74 4.80 -8.41 1.59
N VAL A 75 5.38 -7.88 0.51
CA VAL A 75 6.64 -8.40 -0.05
C VAL A 75 7.76 -7.36 0.02
N MET A 76 9.02 -7.81 0.04
CA MET A 76 10.18 -6.91 0.13
C MET A 76 10.23 -5.85 -0.99
N ASP A 77 9.67 -6.15 -2.17
CA ASP A 77 9.57 -5.18 -3.26
C ASP A 77 8.63 -4.01 -2.95
N ASP A 78 7.68 -4.17 -2.03
CA ASP A 78 6.87 -3.07 -1.50
C ASP A 78 7.71 -2.10 -0.68
N TRP A 79 8.56 -2.62 0.21
CA TRP A 79 9.49 -1.80 0.97
C TRP A 79 10.44 -1.06 0.05
N ARG A 80 11.05 -1.76 -0.91
CA ARG A 80 11.95 -1.14 -1.90
C ARG A 80 11.26 -0.03 -2.69
N LEU A 81 10.00 -0.21 -3.05
CA LEU A 81 9.21 0.83 -3.71
C LEU A 81 9.02 2.05 -2.81
N VAL A 82 8.60 1.87 -1.54
CA VAL A 82 8.40 2.98 -0.60
C VAL A 82 9.73 3.71 -0.32
N ALA A 83 10.82 2.96 -0.12
CA ALA A 83 12.14 3.51 0.09
C ALA A 83 12.61 4.34 -1.13
N ALA A 84 12.49 3.79 -2.35
CA ALA A 84 12.81 4.51 -3.58
C ALA A 84 11.92 5.74 -3.78
N TYR A 85 10.64 5.67 -3.40
CA TYR A 85 9.71 6.79 -3.46
C TYR A 85 10.13 7.92 -2.50
N ASN A 86 10.45 7.58 -1.26
CA ASN A 86 10.85 8.55 -0.24
C ASN A 86 12.22 9.18 -0.54
N ASP A 87 13.17 8.41 -1.10
CA ASP A 87 14.45 8.96 -1.58
C ASP A 87 14.24 9.94 -2.74
N ARG A 88 13.34 9.60 -3.67
CA ARG A 88 13.07 10.44 -4.84
C ARG A 88 12.21 11.67 -4.54
N PHE A 89 11.30 11.58 -3.57
CA PHE A 89 10.31 12.61 -3.24
C PHE A 89 10.33 12.94 -1.73
N PRO A 90 11.44 13.48 -1.20
CA PRO A 90 11.62 13.70 0.25
C PRO A 90 10.63 14.72 0.83
N ASP A 91 10.09 15.63 0.02
CA ASP A 91 9.13 16.65 0.46
C ASP A 91 7.70 16.12 0.65
N ALA A 92 7.41 14.89 0.20
CA ALA A 92 6.10 14.26 0.30
C ALA A 92 6.23 12.75 0.55
N PRO A 93 6.81 12.34 1.69
CA PRO A 93 7.11 10.94 1.96
C PRO A 93 5.83 10.13 2.16
N ALA A 94 5.87 8.86 1.74
CA ALA A 94 4.89 7.85 2.08
C ALA A 94 5.25 7.16 3.39
N THR A 95 4.23 6.92 4.23
CA THR A 95 4.34 5.98 5.36
C THR A 95 4.20 4.57 4.84
N GLY A 96 5.21 3.71 5.05
CA GLY A 96 5.16 2.31 4.63
C GLY A 96 4.83 1.39 5.81
N ILE A 97 3.74 0.63 5.70
CA ILE A 97 3.31 -0.35 6.70
C ILE A 97 3.31 -1.75 6.05
N PHE A 98 4.00 -2.71 6.67
CA PHE A 98 4.21 -4.02 6.06
C PHE A 98 3.48 -5.13 6.78
N VAL A 99 2.73 -5.93 6.02
CA VAL A 99 2.03 -7.11 6.53
C VAL A 99 3.04 -8.24 6.64
N VAL A 100 3.42 -8.59 7.86
CA VAL A 100 4.42 -9.62 8.13
C VAL A 100 3.93 -10.52 9.25
N SER A 101 3.84 -11.82 8.97
CA SER A 101 3.35 -12.82 9.93
C SER A 101 4.46 -13.69 10.52
N ASP A 102 5.58 -13.84 9.81
CA ASP A 102 6.76 -14.58 10.25
C ASP A 102 7.83 -13.65 10.83
N SER A 103 8.43 -14.04 11.96
CA SER A 103 9.51 -13.27 12.59
C SER A 103 10.76 -13.12 11.72
N SER A 104 11.14 -14.14 10.93
CA SER A 104 12.32 -14.05 10.07
C SER A 104 12.14 -13.05 8.94
N ASP A 105 10.93 -12.97 8.39
CA ASP A 105 10.59 -11.96 7.39
C ASP A 105 10.63 -10.57 8.03
N MET A 106 10.12 -10.42 9.25
CA MET A 106 10.12 -9.14 9.96
C MET A 106 11.55 -8.65 10.21
N ASP A 107 12.47 -9.54 10.58
CA ASP A 107 13.87 -9.22 10.75
C ASP A 107 14.52 -8.78 9.44
N ALA A 108 14.16 -9.41 8.30
CA ALA A 108 14.64 -8.99 6.99
C ALA A 108 14.13 -7.59 6.61
N PHE A 109 12.85 -7.29 6.86
CA PHE A 109 12.30 -5.94 6.63
C PHE A 109 12.96 -4.89 7.54
N ARG A 110 13.17 -5.19 8.83
CA ARG A 110 13.85 -4.29 9.77
C ARG A 110 15.29 -4.03 9.38
N ALA A 111 16.03 -5.07 8.99
CA ALA A 111 17.40 -4.93 8.50
C ALA A 111 17.48 -4.06 7.24
N ALA A 112 16.42 -4.06 6.43
CA ALA A 112 16.31 -3.20 5.25
C ALA A 112 15.84 -1.77 5.57
N GLY A 113 15.41 -1.48 6.80
CA GLY A 113 15.03 -0.15 7.29
C GLY A 113 13.53 0.11 7.48
N ALA A 114 12.66 -0.89 7.29
CA ALA A 114 11.23 -0.73 7.57
C ALA A 114 10.95 -0.72 9.08
N THR A 115 10.01 0.13 9.52
CA THR A 115 9.70 0.33 10.95
C THR A 115 8.29 -0.08 11.34
N GLU A 116 7.32 0.02 10.43
CA GLU A 116 5.89 -0.23 10.74
C GLU A 116 5.40 -1.57 10.20
N PHE A 117 4.73 -2.34 11.06
CA PHE A 117 4.33 -3.72 10.78
C PHE A 117 2.94 -4.04 11.32
N VAL A 118 2.21 -4.86 10.57
CA VAL A 118 0.95 -5.47 11.02
C VAL A 118 0.96 -6.97 10.71
N ARG A 119 0.22 -7.78 11.47
CA ARG A 119 0.15 -9.24 11.21
C ARG A 119 -0.81 -9.57 10.08
N THR A 120 -1.87 -8.79 9.95
CA THR A 120 -2.77 -8.83 8.80
C THR A 120 -3.18 -7.43 8.39
N VAL A 121 -3.49 -7.24 7.11
CA VAL A 121 -4.08 -5.98 6.60
C VAL A 121 -5.34 -5.56 7.37
N ASN A 122 -6.02 -6.50 8.04
CA ASN A 122 -7.21 -6.20 8.83
C ASN A 122 -6.90 -5.52 10.18
N ASP A 123 -5.64 -5.52 10.62
CA ASP A 123 -5.19 -4.87 11.84
C ASP A 123 -4.90 -3.37 11.63
N LEU A 124 -4.77 -2.91 10.36
CA LEU A 124 -4.48 -1.52 10.01
C LEU A 124 -5.34 -0.48 10.73
N PRO A 125 -6.67 -0.63 10.88
CA PRO A 125 -7.46 0.38 11.56
C PRO A 125 -7.08 0.57 13.02
N ALA A 126 -6.63 -0.49 13.71
CA ALA A 126 -6.18 -0.38 15.09
C ALA A 126 -4.85 0.36 15.15
N THR A 127 -3.88 -0.03 14.31
CA THR A 127 -2.56 0.62 14.20
C THR A 127 -2.67 2.11 13.89
N LEU A 128 -3.50 2.49 12.92
CA LEU A 128 -3.66 3.89 12.49
C LEU A 128 -4.50 4.75 13.45
N ALA A 129 -5.17 4.15 14.44
CA ALA A 129 -5.92 4.89 15.45
C ALA A 129 -5.08 5.21 16.69
N GLU A 130 -3.90 4.58 16.82
CA GLU A 130 -2.96 4.80 17.92
C GLU A 130 -1.93 5.91 17.61
N ASP A 131 -1.82 6.32 16.35
CA ASP A 131 -1.01 7.44 15.84
C ASP A 131 -1.77 8.79 15.85
#